data_AF-A0A7Y2UMD5-F1
#
_entry.id   AF-A0A7Y2UMD5-F1
#
_cell.length_a   1.000
_cell.length_b   1.000
_cell.length_c   1.000
_cell.angle_alpha   90.00
_cell.angle_beta   90.00
_cell.angle_gamma   90.00
#
_symmetry.space_group_name_H-M   'P 1'
#
loop_
_entity.id
_entity.type
_entity.pdbx_description
1 polymer ?
#
loop_
_entity_poly.entity_id
_entity_poly.type
_entity_poly.pdbx_seq_one_letter_code
_entity_poly.pdbx_strand_id
1 'polypeptide(L)'
;MLCITMLSVEARNPFVLDSDMLESVKKKYGIGATTRLIDWQNMINSDQSKNDLEILQKVNDFFNQVKFIDDWLLWKRSDYWATPVEFLVENGGDCEDFSIAKYFTLKKMGVDEEKLNMTYAKALQLNQAHMVVTYYKTPGAEPLVLDNLDPEILPASERNDLMPIFSFNGSGLWLAKERSRGRKVGNSDRYKRWMDLLGRMPKGLE
;
A
#
# COMPACT_ATOMS: atom_id res chain seq x y z
N MET A 1 -9.88 22.63 41.65
CA MET A 1 -10.49 21.41 41.10
C MET A 1 -9.73 21.06 39.82
N LEU A 2 -8.74 20.16 39.91
CA LEU A 2 -7.91 19.78 38.76
C LEU A 2 -8.69 18.75 37.95
N CYS A 3 -9.13 19.12 36.75
CA CYS A 3 -9.81 18.21 35.83
C CYS A 3 -8.74 17.43 35.07
N ILE A 4 -8.47 16.20 35.51
CA ILE A 4 -7.61 15.26 34.78
C ILE A 4 -8.45 14.69 33.64
N THR A 5 -8.27 15.20 32.43
CA THR A 5 -8.80 14.57 31.22
C THR A 5 -8.01 13.29 30.98
N MET A 6 -8.57 12.13 31.35
CA MET A 6 -8.07 10.85 30.86
C MET A 6 -8.33 10.79 29.36
N LEU A 7 -7.26 10.86 28.56
CA LEU A 7 -7.30 10.45 27.16
C LEU A 7 -7.48 8.93 27.15
N SER A 8 -8.69 8.48 26.85
CA SER A 8 -8.96 7.07 26.56
C SER A 8 -8.20 6.69 25.30
N VAL A 9 -7.11 5.93 25.44
CA VAL A 9 -6.52 5.21 24.30
C VAL A 9 -7.51 4.12 23.94
N GLU A 10 -8.32 4.33 22.90
CA GLU A 10 -9.12 3.25 22.34
C GLU A 10 -8.15 2.18 21.83
N ALA A 11 -8.18 1.01 22.48
CA ALA A 11 -7.43 -0.14 22.01
C ALA A 11 -7.93 -0.51 20.62
N ARG A 12 -7.09 -0.32 19.59
CA ARG A 12 -7.41 -0.77 18.24
C ARG A 12 -7.64 -2.28 18.28
N ASN A 13 -8.77 -2.73 17.74
CA ASN A 13 -9.01 -4.16 17.57
C ASN A 13 -7.85 -4.76 16.76
N PRO A 14 -7.28 -5.90 17.22
CA PRO A 14 -6.16 -6.52 16.52
C PRO A 14 -6.60 -6.90 15.11
N PHE A 15 -5.72 -6.67 14.15
CA PHE A 15 -5.86 -7.19 12.80
C PHE A 15 -5.62 -8.69 12.83
N VAL A 16 -6.61 -9.47 12.39
CA VAL A 16 -6.52 -10.94 12.38
C VAL A 16 -6.90 -11.43 11.00
N LEU A 17 -5.98 -12.16 10.38
CA LEU A 17 -6.20 -12.89 9.15
C LEU A 17 -7.05 -14.12 9.44
N ASP A 18 -7.96 -14.41 8.51
CA ASP A 18 -8.86 -15.55 8.60
C ASP A 18 -8.09 -16.88 8.67
N SER A 19 -8.42 -17.72 9.66
CA SER A 19 -7.71 -18.98 9.91
C SER A 19 -7.86 -19.99 8.77
N ASP A 20 -9.03 -20.05 8.15
CA ASP A 20 -9.30 -20.98 7.05
C ASP A 20 -8.53 -20.55 5.79
N MET A 21 -8.40 -19.25 5.56
CA MET A 21 -7.52 -18.67 4.54
C MET A 21 -6.05 -19.02 4.80
N LEU A 22 -5.56 -18.86 6.04
CA LEU A 22 -4.17 -19.21 6.38
C LEU A 22 -3.87 -20.70 6.17
N GLU A 23 -4.78 -21.60 6.53
CA GLU A 23 -4.63 -23.03 6.29
C GLU A 23 -4.69 -23.36 4.79
N SER A 24 -5.55 -22.68 4.04
CA SER A 24 -5.62 -22.80 2.58
C SER A 24 -4.33 -22.34 1.90
N VAL A 25 -3.76 -21.21 2.35
CA VAL A 25 -2.46 -20.70 1.90
C VAL A 25 -1.36 -21.70 2.23
N LYS A 26 -1.33 -22.22 3.46
CA LYS A 26 -0.32 -23.21 3.88
C LYS A 26 -0.36 -24.46 3.00
N LYS A 27 -1.55 -24.96 2.68
CA LYS A 27 -1.73 -26.14 1.82
C LYS A 27 -1.28 -25.88 0.38
N LYS A 28 -1.56 -24.70 -0.17
CA LYS A 28 -1.30 -24.36 -1.58
C LYS A 28 0.12 -23.85 -1.83
N TYR A 29 0.65 -23.04 -0.92
CA TYR A 29 1.89 -22.27 -1.09
C TYR A 29 2.98 -22.64 -0.08
N GLY A 30 2.67 -23.50 0.90
CA GLY A 30 3.60 -23.97 1.91
C GLY A 30 3.77 -23.02 3.09
N ILE A 31 4.54 -23.49 4.08
CA ILE A 31 4.70 -22.82 5.37
C ILE A 31 5.31 -21.41 5.25
N GLY A 32 6.23 -21.20 4.31
CA GLY A 32 6.89 -19.90 4.14
C GLY A 32 5.92 -18.78 3.75
N ALA A 33 4.90 -19.08 2.94
CA ALA A 33 3.86 -18.11 2.59
C ALA A 33 3.00 -17.74 3.81
N THR A 34 2.57 -18.74 4.57
CA THR A 34 1.82 -18.53 5.80
C THR A 34 2.64 -17.74 6.84
N THR A 35 3.94 -18.01 6.97
CA THR A 35 4.83 -17.27 7.87
C THR A 35 4.87 -15.79 7.52
N ARG A 36 5.05 -15.42 6.23
CA ARG A 36 5.06 -14.00 5.82
C ARG A 36 3.73 -13.28 6.14
N LEU A 37 2.61 -13.97 5.99
CA LEU A 37 1.29 -13.41 6.36
C LEU A 37 1.16 -13.20 7.87
N ILE A 38 1.63 -14.15 8.68
CA ILE A 38 1.64 -14.04 10.14
C ILE A 38 2.59 -12.92 10.59
N ASP A 39 3.77 -12.81 9.98
CA ASP A 39 4.74 -11.76 10.29
C ASP A 39 4.19 -10.38 9.98
N TRP A 40 3.48 -10.23 8.85
CA TRP A 40 2.78 -9.00 8.50
C TRP A 40 1.69 -8.65 9.51
N GLN A 41 0.85 -9.62 9.89
CA GLN A 41 -0.17 -9.44 10.91
C GLN A 41 0.45 -9.01 12.26
N ASN A 42 1.53 -9.67 12.66
CA ASN A 42 2.24 -9.36 13.89
C ASN A 42 2.85 -7.97 13.85
N MET A 43 3.46 -7.56 12.73
CA MET A 43 4.03 -6.21 12.56
C MET A 43 2.98 -5.12 12.77
N ILE A 44 1.76 -5.32 12.25
CA ILE A 44 0.62 -4.40 12.46
C ILE A 44 0.19 -4.40 13.93
N ASN A 45 0.02 -5.58 14.54
CA ASN A 45 -0.55 -5.71 15.89
C ASN A 45 0.42 -5.34 17.01
N SER A 46 1.72 -5.52 16.80
CA SER A 46 2.76 -5.14 17.76
C SER A 46 3.24 -3.71 17.57
N ASP A 47 2.53 -2.91 16.78
CA ASP A 47 2.93 -1.54 16.53
C ASP A 47 2.85 -0.68 17.81
N GLN A 48 3.91 0.08 18.05
CA GLN A 48 4.04 1.02 19.17
C GLN A 48 4.55 2.38 18.66
N SER A 49 4.48 2.61 17.36
CA SER A 49 4.93 3.83 16.73
C SER A 49 4.17 5.04 17.27
N LYS A 50 4.90 6.13 17.51
CA LYS A 50 4.38 7.33 18.17
C LYS A 50 3.89 8.40 17.19
N ASN A 51 4.25 8.25 15.92
CA ASN A 51 3.97 9.21 14.86
C ASN A 51 3.95 8.51 13.49
N ASP A 52 3.40 9.20 12.49
CA ASP A 52 3.28 8.69 11.13
C ASP A 52 4.65 8.26 10.55
N LEU A 53 5.74 9.01 10.81
CA LEU A 53 7.05 8.72 10.22
C LEU A 53 7.60 7.35 10.66
N GLU A 54 7.43 7.00 11.93
CA GLU A 54 7.81 5.67 12.44
C GLU A 54 6.98 4.56 11.79
N ILE A 55 5.70 4.81 11.50
CA ILE A 55 4.82 3.86 10.80
C ILE A 55 5.26 3.73 9.33
N LEU A 56 5.55 4.85 8.66
CA LEU A 56 6.04 4.89 7.28
C LEU A 56 7.31 4.06 7.12
N GLN A 57 8.30 4.27 8.00
CA GLN A 57 9.57 3.53 7.96
C GLN A 57 9.33 2.03 8.12
N LYS A 58 8.58 1.63 9.14
CA LYS A 58 8.29 0.22 9.43
C LYS A 58 7.61 -0.48 8.26
N VAL A 59 6.61 0.15 7.67
CA VAL A 59 5.88 -0.42 6.52
C VAL A 59 6.75 -0.46 5.27
N ASN A 60 7.54 0.58 5.01
CA ASN A 60 8.46 0.61 3.88
C ASN A 60 9.49 -0.52 3.97
N ASP A 61 10.13 -0.66 5.12
CA ASP A 61 11.15 -1.68 5.39
C ASP A 61 10.59 -3.10 5.35
N PHE A 62 9.36 -3.30 5.82
CA PHE A 62 8.71 -4.60 5.80
C PHE A 62 8.51 -5.10 4.37
N PHE A 63 7.88 -4.28 3.51
CA PHE A 63 7.57 -4.71 2.14
C PHE A 63 8.78 -4.69 1.21
N ASN A 64 9.80 -3.86 1.48
CA ASN A 64 11.03 -3.83 0.68
C ASN A 64 11.91 -5.09 0.83
N GLN A 65 11.51 -6.04 1.69
CA GLN A 65 12.13 -7.37 1.77
C GLN A 65 11.58 -8.36 0.72
N VAL A 66 10.44 -8.04 0.09
CA VAL A 66 9.82 -8.85 -0.96
C VAL A 66 10.60 -8.66 -2.27
N LYS A 67 10.57 -9.67 -3.15
CA LYS A 67 11.31 -9.62 -4.42
C LYS A 67 10.59 -8.76 -5.46
N PHE A 68 11.31 -7.87 -6.13
CA PHE A 68 10.80 -7.19 -7.32
C PHE A 68 10.79 -8.15 -8.52
N ILE A 69 9.61 -8.52 -9.00
CA ILE A 69 9.40 -9.48 -10.09
C ILE A 69 8.25 -8.99 -10.98
N ASP A 70 8.49 -8.96 -12.30
CA ASP A 70 7.50 -8.56 -13.30
C ASP A 70 6.24 -9.44 -13.30
N ASP A 71 5.11 -8.78 -13.47
CA ASP A 71 3.77 -9.37 -13.54
C ASP A 71 3.62 -10.54 -14.51
N TRP A 72 4.25 -10.47 -15.68
CA TRP A 72 4.16 -11.55 -16.67
C TRP A 72 4.79 -12.84 -16.14
N LEU A 73 5.85 -12.70 -15.34
CA LEU A 73 6.52 -13.84 -14.72
C LEU A 73 5.68 -14.45 -13.60
N LEU A 74 5.07 -13.63 -12.76
CA LEU A 74 4.26 -14.06 -11.62
C LEU A 74 2.84 -14.49 -12.02
N TRP A 75 2.07 -13.58 -12.61
CA TRP A 75 0.62 -13.70 -12.77
C TRP A 75 0.20 -14.19 -14.16
N LYS A 76 1.14 -14.26 -15.12
CA LYS A 76 0.84 -14.53 -16.55
C LYS A 76 -0.18 -13.54 -17.15
N ARG A 77 -0.19 -12.34 -16.58
CA ARG A 77 -1.02 -11.19 -16.94
C ARG A 77 -0.13 -9.96 -16.89
N SER A 78 -0.55 -8.90 -17.56
CA SER A 78 0.14 -7.60 -17.49
C SER A 78 -0.71 -6.66 -16.64
N ASP A 79 -0.06 -5.86 -15.78
CA ASP A 79 -0.69 -4.80 -14.97
C ASP A 79 -1.80 -5.39 -14.07
N TYR A 80 -1.45 -6.49 -13.38
CA TYR A 80 -2.26 -7.19 -12.39
C TYR A 80 -1.98 -6.63 -11.01
N TRP A 81 -2.95 -5.89 -10.47
CA TRP A 81 -2.80 -5.31 -9.13
C TRP A 81 -3.06 -6.38 -8.07
N ALA A 82 -2.00 -6.88 -7.45
CA ALA A 82 -2.07 -7.89 -6.41
C ALA A 82 -2.59 -7.30 -5.09
N THR A 83 -3.32 -8.12 -4.35
CA THR A 83 -3.65 -7.81 -2.96
C THR A 83 -2.40 -7.90 -2.08
N PRO A 84 -2.36 -7.24 -0.90
CA PRO A 84 -1.25 -7.44 0.04
C PRO A 84 -1.05 -8.92 0.42
N VAL A 85 -2.13 -9.70 0.49
CA VAL A 85 -2.05 -11.15 0.75
C VAL A 85 -1.44 -11.89 -0.44
N GLU A 86 -1.91 -11.64 -1.66
CA GLU A 86 -1.37 -12.26 -2.87
C GLU A 86 0.12 -11.92 -3.05
N PHE A 87 0.49 -10.65 -2.89
CA PHE A 87 1.87 -10.16 -2.96
C PHE A 87 2.79 -10.89 -1.97
N LEU A 88 2.37 -11.00 -0.70
CA LEU A 88 3.13 -11.73 0.31
C LEU A 88 3.15 -13.24 0.05
N VAL A 89 2.05 -13.82 -0.42
CA VAL A 89 1.99 -15.26 -0.69
C VAL A 89 2.91 -15.66 -1.84
N GLU A 90 2.94 -14.92 -2.94
CA GLU A 90 3.85 -15.17 -4.06
C GLU A 90 5.31 -14.77 -3.76
N ASN A 91 5.53 -13.98 -2.70
CA ASN A 91 6.85 -13.44 -2.34
C ASN A 91 7.49 -12.64 -3.47
N GLY A 92 6.66 -11.94 -4.24
CA GLY A 92 7.08 -11.13 -5.35
C GLY A 92 5.94 -10.29 -5.89
N GLY A 93 6.32 -9.20 -6.55
CA GLY A 93 5.43 -8.29 -7.27
C GLY A 93 6.24 -7.19 -7.92
N ASP A 94 5.60 -6.32 -8.67
CA ASP A 94 6.21 -5.15 -9.29
C ASP A 94 5.81 -3.85 -8.57
N CYS A 95 6.05 -2.68 -9.17
CA CYS A 95 6.03 -1.42 -8.44
C CYS A 95 4.66 -1.06 -7.86
N GLU A 96 3.58 -1.47 -8.53
CA GLU A 96 2.23 -1.29 -8.05
C GLU A 96 1.92 -2.13 -6.83
N ASP A 97 2.35 -3.39 -6.81
CA ASP A 97 2.05 -4.33 -5.74
C ASP A 97 2.69 -3.86 -4.43
N PHE A 98 3.94 -3.40 -4.49
CA PHE A 98 4.62 -2.77 -3.35
C PHE A 98 3.86 -1.54 -2.86
N SER A 99 3.44 -0.67 -3.79
CA SER A 99 2.75 0.57 -3.45
C SER A 99 1.37 0.31 -2.84
N ILE A 100 0.61 -0.64 -3.39
CA ILE A 100 -0.70 -1.06 -2.90
C ILE A 100 -0.56 -1.67 -1.50
N ALA A 101 0.40 -2.58 -1.30
CA ALA A 101 0.63 -3.23 -0.01
C ALA A 101 1.01 -2.22 1.08
N LYS A 102 1.90 -1.27 0.76
CA LYS A 102 2.25 -0.17 1.66
C LYS A 102 1.04 0.71 1.96
N TYR A 103 0.31 1.16 0.94
CA TYR A 103 -0.85 2.05 1.09
C TYR A 103 -1.92 1.49 2.04
N PHE A 104 -2.37 0.25 1.81
CA PHE A 104 -3.40 -0.36 2.65
C PHE A 104 -2.89 -0.67 4.06
N THR A 105 -1.62 -1.06 4.20
CA THR A 105 -1.04 -1.31 5.53
C THR A 105 -0.90 -0.02 6.33
N LEU A 106 -0.48 1.09 5.71
CA LEU A 106 -0.41 2.41 6.37
C LEU A 106 -1.78 2.88 6.84
N LYS A 107 -2.80 2.74 5.99
CA LYS A 107 -4.19 3.01 6.39
C LYS A 107 -4.63 2.13 7.56
N LYS A 108 -4.31 0.83 7.51
CA LYS A 108 -4.64 -0.12 8.58
C LYS A 108 -3.99 0.23 9.91
N MET A 109 -2.75 0.75 9.85
CA MET A 109 -2.01 1.27 10.99
C MET A 109 -2.41 2.71 11.36
N GLY A 110 -3.46 3.24 10.72
CA GLY A 110 -4.13 4.48 11.09
C GLY A 110 -3.45 5.76 10.66
N VAL A 111 -2.62 5.71 9.61
CA VAL A 111 -2.24 6.92 8.87
C VAL A 111 -3.45 7.39 8.07
N ASP A 112 -3.82 8.67 8.23
CA ASP A 112 -4.97 9.25 7.53
C ASP A 112 -4.87 9.09 6.02
N GLU A 113 -5.94 8.59 5.38
CA GLU A 113 -5.97 8.38 3.92
C GLU A 113 -5.73 9.67 3.13
N GLU A 114 -6.14 10.83 3.65
CA GLU A 114 -5.93 12.14 3.01
C GLU A 114 -4.46 12.52 2.90
N LYS A 115 -3.59 11.93 3.74
CA LYS A 115 -2.14 12.11 3.68
C LYS A 115 -1.47 11.17 2.69
N LEU A 116 -2.15 10.13 2.23
CA LEU A 116 -1.58 9.07 1.42
C LEU A 116 -2.07 9.15 -0.02
N ASN A 117 -1.14 9.08 -0.96
CA ASN A 117 -1.47 8.87 -2.38
C ASN A 117 -0.57 7.77 -2.96
N MET A 118 -1.13 6.99 -3.87
CA MET A 118 -0.34 6.25 -4.85
C MET A 118 -0.02 7.20 -6.00
N THR A 119 1.26 7.35 -6.30
CA THR A 119 1.77 8.28 -7.30
C THR A 119 2.43 7.50 -8.42
N TYR A 120 1.90 7.67 -9.62
CA TYR A 120 2.49 7.14 -10.84
C TYR A 120 3.48 8.15 -11.39
N ALA A 121 4.70 7.68 -11.62
CA ALA A 121 5.82 8.47 -12.09
C ALA A 121 6.51 7.76 -13.26
N LYS A 122 7.42 8.48 -13.91
CA LYS A 122 8.43 7.88 -14.77
C LYS A 122 9.73 7.78 -13.96
N ALA A 123 10.24 6.56 -13.78
CA ALA A 123 11.60 6.34 -13.30
C ALA A 123 12.57 6.69 -14.45
N LEU A 124 13.25 7.82 -14.34
CA LEU A 124 14.04 8.42 -15.42
C LEU A 124 15.26 7.57 -15.79
N GLN A 125 15.93 7.01 -14.78
CA GLN A 125 17.13 6.18 -14.98
C GLN A 125 16.80 4.85 -15.70
N LEU A 126 15.65 4.27 -15.38
CA LEU A 126 15.16 3.03 -15.99
C LEU A 126 14.35 3.29 -17.27
N ASN A 127 13.99 4.55 -17.53
CA ASN A 127 13.13 4.99 -18.63
C ASN A 127 11.81 4.21 -18.72
N GLN A 128 11.18 3.93 -17.58
CA GLN A 128 9.95 3.15 -17.49
C GLN A 128 8.93 3.80 -16.53
N ALA A 129 7.69 3.34 -16.64
CA ALA A 129 6.65 3.62 -15.66
C ALA A 129 7.01 3.07 -14.28
N HIS A 130 6.62 3.78 -13.23
CA HIS A 130 6.88 3.38 -11.85
C HIS A 130 5.77 3.89 -10.93
N MET A 131 5.39 3.11 -9.92
CA MET A 131 4.44 3.53 -8.89
C MET A 131 5.10 3.54 -7.52
N VAL A 132 4.81 4.59 -6.74
CA VAL A 132 5.29 4.80 -5.36
C VAL A 132 4.14 5.23 -4.46
N VAL A 133 4.33 5.17 -3.14
CA VAL A 133 3.45 5.86 -2.18
C VAL A 133 4.05 7.20 -1.82
N THR A 134 3.25 8.26 -1.87
CA THR A 134 3.62 9.59 -1.39
C THR A 134 2.81 9.94 -0.14
N TYR A 135 3.50 10.42 0.89
CA TYR A 135 2.92 10.87 2.15
C TYR A 135 3.05 12.39 2.32
N TYR A 136 1.94 13.05 2.63
CA TYR A 136 1.88 14.49 2.91
C TYR A 136 1.61 14.72 4.39
N LYS A 137 2.56 15.32 5.10
CA LYS A 137 2.38 15.65 6.54
C LYS A 137 1.17 16.56 6.77
N THR A 138 0.97 17.52 5.87
CA THR A 138 -0.17 18.43 5.81
C THR A 138 -0.53 18.69 4.35
N PRO A 139 -1.78 19.11 4.03
CA PRO A 139 -2.16 19.50 2.68
C PRO A 139 -1.18 20.54 2.10
N GLY A 140 -0.68 20.29 0.89
CA GLY A 140 0.25 21.18 0.18
C GLY A 140 1.71 21.14 0.67
N ALA A 141 2.04 20.34 1.69
CA ALA A 141 3.43 20.10 2.05
C ALA A 141 4.17 19.37 0.94
N GLU A 142 5.50 19.46 0.94
CA GLU A 142 6.32 18.55 0.16
C GLU A 142 6.10 17.11 0.66
N PRO A 143 5.84 16.14 -0.25
CA PRO A 143 5.63 14.77 0.18
C PRO A 143 6.95 14.03 0.42
N LEU A 144 6.87 13.05 1.32
CA LEU A 144 7.84 11.97 1.42
C LEU A 144 7.47 10.85 0.43
N VAL A 145 8.48 10.19 -0.13
CA VAL A 145 8.33 9.11 -1.12
C VAL A 145 8.73 7.78 -0.50
N LEU A 146 7.81 6.81 -0.52
CA LEU A 146 8.04 5.43 -0.14
C LEU A 146 8.12 4.59 -1.42
N ASP A 147 9.31 4.05 -1.69
CA ASP A 147 9.65 3.38 -2.93
C ASP A 147 10.23 1.98 -2.66
N ASN A 148 10.14 1.09 -3.63
CA ASN A 148 10.79 -0.22 -3.63
C ASN A 148 12.14 -0.22 -4.36
N LEU A 149 12.40 0.74 -5.26
CA LEU A 149 13.71 0.90 -5.92
C LEU A 149 14.73 1.60 -5.03
N ASP A 150 14.26 2.57 -4.23
CA ASP A 150 15.03 3.25 -3.20
C ASP A 150 14.36 3.01 -1.83
N PRO A 151 15.00 2.26 -0.92
CA PRO A 151 14.41 1.97 0.38
C PRO A 151 14.45 3.17 1.34
N GLU A 152 15.21 4.22 1.05
CA GLU A 152 15.22 5.42 1.88
C GLU A 152 13.97 6.27 1.63
N ILE A 153 13.32 6.71 2.71
CA ILE A 153 12.16 7.59 2.61
C ILE A 153 12.64 9.03 2.47
N LEU A 154 12.65 9.52 1.23
CA LEU A 154 13.18 10.83 0.88
C LEU A 154 12.07 11.84 0.53
N PRO A 155 12.29 13.15 0.77
CA PRO A 155 11.45 14.20 0.18
C PRO A 155 11.43 14.13 -1.35
N ALA A 156 10.33 14.53 -1.96
CA ALA A 156 10.19 14.48 -3.42
C ALA A 156 11.25 15.33 -4.17
N SER A 157 11.74 16.43 -3.60
CA SER A 157 12.82 17.23 -4.20
C SER A 157 14.17 16.51 -4.25
N GLU A 158 14.37 15.48 -3.43
CA GLU A 158 15.58 14.66 -3.44
C GLU A 158 15.48 13.50 -4.44
N ARG A 159 14.26 13.12 -4.85
CA ARG A 159 13.97 12.06 -5.83
C ARG A 159 13.96 12.57 -7.27
N ASN A 160 15.09 13.14 -7.69
CA ASN A 160 15.30 13.65 -9.05
C ASN A 160 15.31 12.57 -10.14
N ASP A 161 15.31 11.30 -9.74
CA ASP A 161 15.16 10.13 -10.60
C ASP A 161 13.68 9.81 -10.95
N LEU A 162 12.71 10.44 -10.26
CA LEU A 162 11.29 10.26 -10.50
C LEU A 162 10.65 11.52 -11.08
N MET A 163 9.94 11.37 -12.20
CA MET A 163 9.09 12.43 -12.76
C MET A 163 7.61 12.08 -12.51
N PRO A 164 6.92 12.74 -11.56
CA PRO A 164 5.52 12.42 -11.25
C PRO A 164 4.62 12.77 -12.44
N ILE A 165 3.66 11.89 -12.73
CA ILE A 165 2.70 12.06 -13.84
C ILE A 165 1.30 12.33 -13.27
N PHE A 166 0.84 11.51 -12.33
CA PHE A 166 -0.42 11.72 -11.60
C PHE A 166 -0.39 10.98 -10.27
N SER A 167 -1.26 11.38 -9.35
CA SER A 167 -1.46 10.70 -8.07
C SER A 167 -2.94 10.47 -7.80
N PHE A 168 -3.25 9.47 -6.99
CA PHE A 168 -4.60 9.14 -6.58
C PHE A 168 -4.59 8.39 -5.24
N ASN A 169 -5.73 8.39 -4.57
CA ASN A 169 -6.03 7.50 -3.45
C ASN A 169 -7.43 6.88 -3.66
N GLY A 170 -7.87 6.04 -2.73
CA GLY A 170 -9.16 5.35 -2.84
C GLY A 170 -10.32 6.33 -2.99
N SER A 171 -10.35 7.37 -2.15
CA SER A 171 -11.37 8.43 -2.18
C SER A 171 -11.35 9.24 -3.48
N GLY A 172 -10.16 9.61 -3.97
CA GLY A 172 -9.97 10.36 -5.20
C GLY A 172 -10.41 9.60 -6.46
N LEU A 173 -10.16 8.29 -6.52
CA LEU A 173 -10.66 7.44 -7.61
C LEU A 173 -12.19 7.37 -7.63
N TRP A 174 -12.83 7.28 -6.46
CA TRP A 174 -14.29 7.28 -6.36
C TRP A 174 -14.91 8.58 -6.87
N LEU A 175 -14.39 9.72 -6.41
CA LEU A 175 -14.84 11.05 -6.85
C LEU A 175 -14.63 11.26 -8.36
N ALA A 176 -13.50 10.78 -8.90
CA ALA A 176 -13.23 10.86 -10.33
C ALA A 176 -14.24 10.03 -11.15
N LYS A 177 -14.71 8.88 -10.64
CA LYS A 177 -15.80 8.11 -11.28
C LYS A 177 -17.14 8.84 -11.24
N GLU A 178 -17.53 9.37 -10.08
CA GLU A 178 -18.81 10.10 -9.96
C GLU A 178 -18.86 11.28 -10.93
N ARG A 179 -17.76 12.02 -11.06
CA ARG A 179 -17.62 13.14 -12.02
C ARG A 179 -17.53 12.70 -13.48
N SER A 180 -17.05 11.49 -13.76
CA SER A 180 -16.88 10.96 -15.13
C SER A 180 -18.06 10.14 -15.64
N ARG A 181 -19.20 10.12 -14.92
CA ARG A 181 -20.51 9.66 -15.43
C ARG A 181 -20.92 10.50 -16.66
N GLY A 182 -20.32 10.22 -17.81
CA GLY A 182 -20.51 10.95 -19.08
C GLY A 182 -19.27 11.14 -19.97
N ARG A 183 -18.04 10.88 -19.51
CA ARG A 183 -16.81 11.04 -20.35
C ARG A 183 -15.83 9.86 -20.20
N LYS A 184 -15.53 9.19 -21.31
CA LYS A 184 -14.52 8.12 -21.43
C LYS A 184 -13.12 8.75 -21.54
N VAL A 185 -12.36 8.78 -20.45
CA VAL A 185 -10.91 9.04 -20.45
C VAL A 185 -10.31 8.13 -19.39
N GLY A 186 -9.16 7.48 -19.67
CA GLY A 186 -8.19 6.68 -18.87
C GLY A 186 -8.47 6.19 -17.43
N ASN A 187 -9.35 6.85 -16.69
CA ASN A 187 -9.91 6.40 -15.41
C ASN A 187 -10.64 5.07 -15.49
N SER A 188 -11.16 4.63 -16.64
CA SER A 188 -11.97 3.40 -16.68
C SER A 188 -11.19 2.15 -16.30
N ASP A 189 -9.95 2.00 -16.77
CA ASP A 189 -9.22 0.74 -16.60
C ASP A 189 -8.50 0.67 -15.24
N ARG A 190 -7.92 1.77 -14.76
CA ARG A 190 -7.43 1.87 -13.38
C ARG A 190 -8.56 1.70 -12.36
N TYR A 191 -9.71 2.32 -12.61
CA TYR A 191 -10.87 2.13 -11.74
C TYR A 191 -11.34 0.67 -11.74
N LYS A 192 -11.36 0.00 -12.91
CA LYS A 192 -11.68 -1.43 -12.97
C LYS A 192 -10.67 -2.27 -12.17
N ARG A 193 -9.37 -2.02 -12.33
CA ARG A 193 -8.32 -2.72 -11.56
C ARG A 193 -8.44 -2.48 -10.07
N TRP A 194 -8.68 -1.24 -9.66
CA TRP A 194 -8.92 -0.89 -8.27
C TRP A 194 -10.15 -1.60 -7.70
N MET A 195 -11.27 -1.64 -8.43
CA MET A 195 -12.45 -2.36 -7.98
C MET A 195 -12.28 -3.88 -7.98
N ASP A 196 -11.53 -4.44 -8.93
CA ASP A 196 -11.16 -5.86 -8.95
C ASP A 196 -10.28 -6.21 -7.73
N LEU A 197 -9.25 -5.39 -7.47
CA LEU A 197 -8.41 -5.47 -6.28
C LEU A 197 -9.24 -5.42 -4.99
N LEU A 198 -10.14 -4.44 -4.85
CA LEU A 198 -11.04 -4.34 -3.70
C LEU A 198 -11.99 -5.54 -3.58
N GLY A 199 -12.45 -6.10 -4.70
CA GLY A 199 -13.27 -7.31 -4.71
C GLY A 199 -12.54 -8.55 -4.24
N ARG A 200 -11.20 -8.56 -4.27
CA ARG A 200 -10.32 -9.62 -3.79
C ARG A 200 -9.72 -9.34 -2.41
N MET A 201 -9.93 -8.14 -1.83
CA MET A 201 -9.38 -7.81 -0.51
C MET A 201 -9.89 -8.76 0.57
N PRO A 202 -9.01 -9.25 1.45
CA PRO A 202 -9.46 -9.90 2.68
C PRO A 202 -10.17 -8.88 3.56
N LYS A 203 -11.20 -9.34 4.28
CA LYS A 203 -12.00 -8.50 5.17
C LYS A 203 -11.13 -7.77 6.20
N GLY A 204 -11.45 -6.51 6.44
CA GLY A 204 -10.79 -5.66 7.43
C GLY A 204 -9.52 -4.97 6.94
N LEU A 205 -9.23 -5.00 5.63
CA LEU A 205 -8.14 -4.26 4.98
C LEU A 205 -8.64 -3.23 3.95
N GLU A 206 -9.89 -3.34 3.52
CA GLU A 206 -10.58 -2.39 2.65
C GLU A 206 -10.70 -0.97 3.23
#